data_AF-A0A3D2N7C9-F1
#
_entry.id   AF-A0A3D2N7C9-F1
#
_cell.length_a   1.000
_cell.length_b   1.000
_cell.length_c   1.000
_cell.angle_alpha   90.00
_cell.angle_beta   90.00
_cell.angle_gamma   90.00
#
_symmetry.space_group_name_H-M   'P 1'
#
loop_
_entity.id
_entity.type
_entity.pdbx_description
1 polymer ?
#
loop_
_entity_poly.entity_id
_entity_poly.type
_entity_poly.pdbx_seq_one_letter_code
_entity_poly.pdbx_strand_id
1 'polypeptide(L)'
;HHIKKENIGLIEVMGLAVLPSRLKGEMELLAKALVSGDDISADEVLSKHADWADELKKQYTFTEENVDGILKDEIGKVFSK
;
A
#
# COMPACT_ATOMS: atom_id res chain seq x y z
N HIS A 1 12.90 6.20 -1.81
CA HIS A 1 13.51 5.74 -3.07
C HIS A 1 13.34 4.21 -3.21
N HIS A 2 12.11 3.67 -3.16
CA HIS A 2 11.87 2.21 -3.07
C HIS A 2 10.96 1.63 -4.16
N ILE A 3 10.01 2.39 -4.72
CA ILE A 3 9.01 1.85 -5.67
C ILE A 3 9.45 2.01 -7.15
N LYS A 4 10.48 2.82 -7.44
CA LYS A 4 10.88 3.16 -8.83
C LYS A 4 11.76 2.12 -9.56
N LYS A 5 12.13 0.98 -8.94
CA LYS A 5 13.08 0.02 -9.55
C LYS A 5 12.47 -1.27 -10.08
N GLU A 6 11.19 -1.53 -9.81
CA GLU A 6 10.52 -2.68 -10.39
C GLU A 6 9.80 -2.23 -11.67
N ASN A 7 10.36 -2.58 -12.83
CA ASN A 7 9.75 -2.43 -14.15
C ASN A 7 8.50 -3.33 -14.23
N ILE A 8 7.46 -3.02 -13.47
CA ILE A 8 6.16 -3.66 -13.60
C ILE A 8 5.33 -2.76 -14.49
N GLY A 9 5.20 -3.17 -15.76
CA GLY A 9 4.42 -2.45 -16.75
C GLY A 9 2.99 -2.23 -16.27
N LEU A 10 2.68 -1.00 -15.85
CA LEU A 10 1.31 -0.53 -15.71
C LEU A 10 0.86 -0.02 -17.07
N ILE A 11 -0.12 -0.70 -17.64
CA ILE A 11 -0.86 -0.18 -18.79
C ILE A 11 -1.87 0.80 -18.23
N GLU A 12 -1.63 2.08 -18.50
CA GLU A 12 -2.52 3.18 -18.14
C GLU A 12 -3.90 3.00 -18.81
N VAL A 13 -4.91 2.66 -18.03
CA VAL A 13 -6.31 2.88 -18.39
C VAL A 13 -6.99 3.59 -17.22
N MET A 14 -6.99 4.93 -17.30
CA MET A 14 -7.85 5.87 -16.56
C MET A 14 -8.08 5.57 -15.06
N GLY A 15 -7.12 5.95 -14.20
CA GLY A 15 -7.39 6.19 -12.77
C GLY A 15 -7.65 4.97 -11.88
N LEU A 16 -7.57 3.74 -12.42
CA LEU A 16 -7.43 2.52 -11.62
C LEU A 16 -6.07 1.91 -11.95
N ALA A 17 -5.08 2.14 -11.09
CA ALA A 17 -3.85 1.38 -11.13
C ALA A 17 -4.22 -0.10 -10.92
N VAL A 18 -4.18 -0.90 -11.99
CA VAL A 18 -4.22 -2.36 -11.86
C VAL A 18 -2.94 -2.74 -11.14
N LEU A 19 -3.07 -2.95 -9.83
CA LEU A 19 -2.02 -3.55 -9.03
C LEU A 19 -1.79 -4.96 -9.54
N PRO A 20 -0.54 -5.36 -9.81
CA PRO A 20 -0.18 -6.75 -10.07
C PRO A 20 -0.83 -7.65 -9.03
N SER A 21 -1.32 -8.83 -9.42
CA SER A 21 -2.00 -9.76 -8.49
C SER A 21 -1.18 -10.06 -7.24
N ARG A 22 0.16 -10.02 -7.36
CA ARG A 22 1.11 -10.11 -6.26
C ARG A 22 0.99 -8.93 -5.29
N LEU A 23 1.09 -7.70 -5.79
CA LEU A 23 0.98 -6.48 -4.99
C LEU A 23 -0.41 -6.32 -4.38
N LYS A 24 -1.47 -6.80 -5.05
CA LYS A 24 -2.82 -6.81 -4.46
C LYS A 24 -2.86 -7.59 -3.15
N GLY A 25 -2.31 -8.80 -3.12
CA GLY A 25 -2.24 -9.60 -1.90
C GLY A 25 -1.42 -8.94 -0.80
N GLU A 26 -0.33 -8.26 -1.17
CA GLU A 26 0.49 -7.49 -0.22
C GLU A 26 -0.27 -6.31 0.38
N MET A 27 -1.07 -5.58 -0.42
CA MET A 27 -1.89 -4.47 0.07
C MET A 27 -3.05 -4.94 0.96
N GLU A 28 -3.65 -6.09 0.69
CA GLU A 28 -4.70 -6.67 1.55
C GLU A 28 -4.13 -7.06 2.93
N LEU A 29 -2.95 -7.66 2.96
CA LEU A 29 -2.24 -7.96 4.21
C LEU A 29 -1.84 -6.68 4.96
N LEU A 30 -1.34 -5.68 4.24
CA LEU A 30 -1.01 -4.38 4.81
C LEU A 30 -2.24 -3.69 5.42
N ALA A 31 -3.36 -3.69 4.71
CA ALA A 31 -4.62 -3.11 5.19
C ALA A 31 -5.04 -3.75 6.52
N LYS A 32 -5.00 -5.08 6.60
CA LYS A 32 -5.34 -5.82 7.81
C LYS A 32 -4.39 -5.47 8.96
N ALA A 33 -3.08 -5.41 8.70
CA ALA A 33 -2.08 -5.08 9.71
C ALA A 33 -2.21 -3.63 10.20
N LEU A 34 -2.52 -2.70 9.29
CA LEU A 34 -2.76 -1.29 9.62
C LEU A 34 -3.96 -1.12 10.56
N VAL A 35 -5.04 -1.87 10.33
CA VAL A 35 -6.25 -1.80 11.15
C VAL A 35 -6.10 -2.54 12.48
N SER A 36 -5.48 -3.73 12.48
CA SER A 36 -5.24 -4.49 13.72
C SER A 36 -4.14 -3.86 14.58
N GLY A 37 -3.31 -2.99 14.01
CA GLY A 37 -2.14 -2.43 14.68
C GLY A 37 -0.99 -3.42 14.78
N ASP A 38 -0.96 -4.44 13.93
CA ASP A 38 0.11 -5.43 13.86
C ASP A 38 1.45 -4.79 13.45
N ASP A 39 2.52 -5.47 13.85
CA ASP A 39 3.88 -5.06 13.49
C ASP A 39 4.19 -5.47 12.05
N ILE A 40 4.10 -4.49 11.16
CA ILE A 40 4.34 -4.64 9.72
C ILE A 40 5.83 -4.96 9.43
N SER A 41 6.73 -4.52 10.31
CA SER A 41 8.17 -4.76 10.17
C SER A 41 8.54 -6.22 10.45
N ALA A 42 7.73 -6.95 11.22
CA ALA A 42 7.94 -8.35 11.53
C ALA A 42 7.64 -9.29 10.35
N ASP A 43 6.88 -8.83 9.36
CA ASP A 43 6.53 -9.61 8.18
C ASP A 43 7.55 -9.39 7.06
N GLU A 44 8.19 -10.46 6.59
CA GLU A 44 9.26 -10.37 5.57
C GLU A 44 8.74 -9.80 4.23
N VAL A 45 7.45 -9.96 3.95
CA VAL A 45 6.80 -9.43 2.75
C VAL A 45 6.34 -8.00 2.96
N LEU A 46 5.82 -7.65 4.14
CA LEU A 46 5.35 -6.29 4.40
C LEU A 46 6.44 -5.33 4.90
N SER A 47 7.60 -5.84 5.32
CA SER A 47 8.70 -5.04 5.87
C SER A 47 9.14 -3.91 4.91
N LYS A 48 9.12 -4.18 3.60
CA LYS A 48 9.37 -3.16 2.55
C LYS A 48 8.32 -2.04 2.48
N HIS A 49 7.13 -2.27 3.01
CA HIS A 49 6.06 -1.29 3.15
C HIS A 49 5.99 -0.67 4.55
N ALA A 50 6.78 -1.13 5.52
CA ALA A 50 6.72 -0.66 6.90
C ALA A 50 7.00 0.85 7.02
N ASP A 51 8.01 1.35 6.31
CA ASP A 51 8.36 2.78 6.29
C ASP A 51 7.21 3.64 5.74
N TRP A 52 6.56 3.19 4.66
CA TRP A 52 5.40 3.86 4.10
C TRP A 52 4.17 3.76 5.01
N ALA A 53 3.93 2.59 5.60
CA ALA A 53 2.85 2.39 6.55
C ALA A 53 2.99 3.25 7.80
N ASP A 54 4.21 3.47 8.29
CA ASP A 54 4.49 4.37 9.42
C ASP A 54 4.17 5.82 9.07
N GLU A 55 4.56 6.29 7.88
CA GLU A 55 4.18 7.62 7.37
C GLU A 55 2.65 7.75 7.26
N LEU A 56 1.96 6.73 6.76
CA LEU A 56 0.52 6.74 6.66
C LEU A 56 -0.16 6.75 8.03
N LYS A 57 0.35 5.99 9.01
CA LYS A 57 -0.17 5.97 10.39
C LYS A 57 -0.05 7.33 11.09
N LYS A 58 0.92 8.16 10.69
CA LYS A 58 1.05 9.54 11.21
C LYS A 58 0.00 10.49 10.61
N GLN A 59 -0.44 10.21 9.39
CA GLN A 59 -1.35 11.08 8.64
C GLN A 59 -2.82 10.66 8.82
N TYR A 60 -3.07 9.36 8.98
CA TYR A 60 -4.40 8.78 9.00
C TYR A 60 -4.55 7.79 10.16
N THR A 61 -5.78 7.68 10.66
CA THR A 61 -6.19 6.59 11.55
C THR A 61 -6.88 5.51 10.74
N PHE A 62 -6.35 4.30 10.77
CA PHE A 62 -6.87 3.17 10.00
C PHE A 62 -7.99 2.43 10.75
N THR A 63 -9.09 2.21 10.05
CA THR A 63 -10.24 1.40 10.47
C THR A 63 -10.64 0.46 9.33
N GLU A 64 -11.37 -0.61 9.64
CA GLU A 64 -11.86 -1.57 8.63
C GLU A 64 -12.66 -0.89 7.51
N GLU A 65 -13.31 0.23 7.83
CA GLU A 65 -14.16 0.97 6.90
C GLU A 65 -13.38 1.94 6.00
N ASN A 66 -12.25 2.49 6.46
CA ASN A 66 -11.52 3.54 5.75
C ASN A 66 -10.21 3.07 5.10
N VAL A 67 -9.64 1.95 5.55
CA VAL A 67 -8.29 1.53 5.17
C VAL A 67 -8.17 1.29 3.66
N ASP A 68 -9.17 0.66 3.06
CA ASP A 68 -9.18 0.38 1.61
C ASP A 68 -9.23 1.68 0.80
N GLY A 69 -10.03 2.67 1.25
CA GLY A 69 -10.12 3.97 0.61
C GLY A 69 -8.82 4.78 0.70
N ILE A 70 -8.22 4.84 1.90
CA ILE A 70 -6.96 5.55 2.14
C ILE A 70 -5.84 4.90 1.33
N LEU A 71 -5.72 3.57 1.37
CA LEU A 71 -4.68 2.87 0.63
C LEU A 71 -4.84 3.09 -0.88
N LYS A 72 -6.06 3.02 -1.44
CA LYS A 72 -6.28 3.30 -2.86
C LYS A 72 -5.87 4.71 -3.25
N ASP A 73 -6.23 5.71 -2.45
CA ASP A 73 -5.87 7.11 -2.71
C ASP A 73 -4.35 7.33 -2.65
N GLU A 74 -3.70 6.80 -1.64
CA GLU A 74 -2.25 6.93 -1.44
C GLU A 74 -1.46 6.15 -2.49
N ILE A 75 -1.91 4.95 -2.86
CA ILE A 75 -1.37 4.20 -4.00
C ILE A 75 -1.50 5.04 -5.27
N GLY A 76 -2.67 5.61 -5.55
CA GLY A 76 -2.88 6.49 -6.70
C GLY A 76 -1.87 7.64 -6.76
N LYS A 77 -1.60 8.29 -5.61
CA LYS A 77 -0.59 9.36 -5.50
C LYS A 77 0.83 8.88 -5.77
N VAL A 78 1.19 7.70 -5.27
CA VAL A 78 2.52 7.09 -5.46
C VAL A 78 2.76 6.72 -6.93
N PHE A 79 1.74 6.20 -7.62
CA PHE A 79 1.85 5.79 -9.02
C PHE A 79 1.72 6.94 -10.02
N SER A 80 1.11 8.07 -9.64
CA SER A 80 0.97 9.25 -10.50
C SER A 80 2.27 10.08 -10.67
N LYS A 81 3.44 9.59 -10.21
CA LYS A 81 4.70 10.37 -10.09
C LYS A 81 5.96 9.59 -10.49
#